data_AF-A0A5S3XWK3-F1
#
_entry.id   AF-A0A5S3XWK3-F1
#
_cell.length_a   1.000
_cell.length_b   1.000
_cell.length_c   1.000
_cell.angle_alpha   90.00
_cell.angle_beta   90.00
_cell.angle_gamma   90.00
#
_symmetry.space_group_name_H-M   'P 1'
#
loop_
_entity.id
_entity.type
_entity.pdbx_description
1 polymer ?
#
loop_
_entity_poly.entity_id
_entity_poly.type
_entity_poly.pdbx_seq_one_letter_code
_entity_poly.pdbx_strand_id
1 'polypeptide(L)'
;ILDLRYAALLGALVGLSVLIPFIGAALVTIPVAAVALFQFGIDTQFWTVLMVYGVIQALDGNVLVPLLFSEAVDLNPVYIIVAVLFFGGLWGFWGVFFAIPLASLVKALFNAWSTQ
;
A
#
# COMPACT_ATOMS: atom_id res chain seq x y z
N ILE A 1 -2.53 24.34 -5.16
CA ILE A 1 -2.00 25.06 -3.98
C ILE A 1 -0.47 25.06 -3.99
N LEU A 2 0.21 23.91 -4.11
CA LEU A 2 1.68 23.84 -4.15
C LEU A 2 2.29 23.88 -5.57
N ASP A 3 1.47 23.89 -6.62
CA ASP A 3 1.86 23.96 -8.04
C ASP A 3 3.01 23.01 -8.45
N LEU A 4 3.05 21.81 -7.84
CA LEU A 4 4.04 20.80 -8.17
C LEU A 4 3.82 20.29 -9.60
N ARG A 5 4.86 20.35 -10.43
CA ARG A 5 4.84 19.83 -11.79
C ARG A 5 4.54 18.33 -11.75
N TYR A 6 3.76 17.87 -12.72
CA TYR A 6 3.35 16.47 -12.84
C TYR A 6 2.56 15.95 -11.64
N ALA A 7 1.90 16.82 -10.84
CA ALA A 7 1.13 16.40 -9.67
C ALA A 7 0.12 15.27 -9.98
N ALA A 8 -0.58 15.31 -11.12
CA ALA A 8 -1.51 14.25 -11.52
C ALA A 8 -0.81 12.91 -11.80
N LEU A 9 0.34 12.95 -12.50
CA LEU A 9 1.13 11.74 -12.79
C LEU A 9 1.72 11.15 -11.51
N LEU A 10 2.32 12.00 -10.67
CA LEU A 10 2.89 11.58 -9.39
C LEU A 10 1.80 11.04 -8.46
N GLY A 11 0.64 11.70 -8.39
CA GLY A 11 -0.51 11.22 -7.62
C GLY A 11 -1.03 9.86 -8.11
N ALA A 12 -1.10 9.65 -9.43
CA ALA A 12 -1.46 8.35 -9.98
C ALA A 12 -0.43 7.27 -9.62
N LEU A 13 0.86 7.59 -9.69
CA LEU A 13 1.92 6.67 -9.25
C LEU A 13 1.79 6.33 -7.76
N VAL A 14 1.51 7.31 -6.90
CA VAL A 14 1.28 7.10 -5.47
C VAL A 14 0.09 6.17 -5.26
N GLY A 15 -1.03 6.41 -5.94
CA GLY A 15 -2.22 5.56 -5.85
C GLY A 15 -1.96 4.11 -6.31
N LEU A 16 -1.22 3.92 -7.41
CA LEU A 16 -0.81 2.59 -7.87
C LEU A 16 0.15 1.91 -6.88
N SER A 17 0.97 2.69 -6.19
CA SER A 17 1.96 2.17 -5.25
C SER A 17 1.34 1.46 -4.04
N VAL A 18 0.09 1.82 -3.68
CA VAL A 18 -0.68 1.19 -2.60
C VAL A 18 -0.95 -0.29 -2.89
N LEU A 19 -0.96 -0.70 -4.18
CA LEU A 19 -1.15 -2.10 -4.57
C LEU A 19 0.03 -3.01 -4.20
N ILE A 20 1.22 -2.45 -4.02
CA ILE A 20 2.43 -3.20 -3.64
C ILE A 20 2.92 -2.68 -2.29
N PRO A 21 2.46 -3.29 -1.17
CA PRO A 21 2.80 -2.85 0.17
C PRO A 21 4.31 -2.75 0.39
N PHE A 22 4.74 -1.73 1.13
CA PHE A 22 6.13 -1.41 1.50
C PHE A 22 7.07 -1.02 0.35
N ILE A 23 6.99 -1.67 -0.81
CA ILE A 23 7.85 -1.39 -1.98
C ILE A 23 7.35 -0.15 -2.73
N GLY A 24 6.03 -0.03 -2.91
CA GLY A 24 5.44 1.07 -3.66
C GLY A 24 5.69 2.44 -3.02
N ALA A 25 5.46 2.57 -1.72
CA ALA A 25 5.66 3.82 -0.98
C ALA A 25 7.10 4.33 -1.11
N ALA A 26 8.10 3.44 -0.95
CA ALA A 26 9.51 3.79 -1.08
C ALA A 26 9.87 4.18 -2.53
N LEU A 27 9.37 3.42 -3.51
CA LEU A 27 9.62 3.68 -4.94
C LEU A 27 9.11 5.04 -5.40
N VAL A 28 7.94 5.47 -4.93
CA VAL A 28 7.32 6.72 -5.39
C VAL A 28 7.77 7.94 -4.60
N THR A 29 8.32 7.75 -3.38
CA THR A 29 8.95 8.83 -2.63
C THR A 29 10.11 9.46 -3.41
N ILE A 30 10.92 8.65 -4.10
CA ILE A 30 12.08 9.10 -4.87
C ILE A 30 11.70 10.09 -5.98
N PRO A 31 10.81 9.75 -6.95
CA PRO A 31 10.43 10.69 -8.00
C PRO A 31 9.68 11.91 -7.46
N VAL A 32 8.87 11.78 -6.40
CA VAL A 32 8.21 12.93 -5.76
C VAL A 32 9.25 13.90 -5.20
N ALA A 33 10.21 13.40 -4.42
CA ALA A 33 11.29 14.20 -3.86
C ALA A 33 12.18 14.79 -4.96
N ALA A 34 12.50 14.03 -6.00
CA ALA A 34 13.31 14.50 -7.12
C ALA A 34 12.61 15.63 -7.89
N VAL A 35 11.33 15.48 -8.24
CA VAL A 35 10.58 16.53 -8.94
C VAL A 35 10.47 17.79 -8.08
N ALA A 36 10.19 17.64 -6.79
CA ALA A 36 10.15 18.77 -5.86
C ALA A 36 11.52 19.48 -5.77
N LEU A 37 12.61 18.72 -5.69
CA LEU A 37 13.98 19.26 -5.62
C LEU A 37 14.36 19.99 -6.91
N PHE A 38 14.07 19.40 -8.08
CA PHE A 38 14.39 20.04 -9.36
C PHE A 38 13.52 21.25 -9.66
N GLN A 39 12.29 21.30 -9.13
CA GLN A 39 11.39 22.43 -9.33
C GLN A 39 11.69 23.60 -8.39
N PHE A 40 11.85 23.31 -7.10
CA PHE A 40 11.91 24.34 -6.05
C PHE A 40 13.31 24.51 -5.44
N GLY A 41 14.27 23.61 -5.74
CA GLY A 41 15.57 23.58 -5.06
C GLY A 41 15.45 23.17 -3.59
N ILE A 42 16.50 23.42 -2.80
CA ILE A 42 16.47 23.23 -1.33
C ILE A 42 15.89 24.49 -0.69
N ASP A 43 14.60 24.72 -0.91
CA ASP A 43 13.86 25.85 -0.35
C ASP A 43 12.70 25.38 0.54
N THR A 44 12.05 26.32 1.22
CA THR A 44 10.87 26.11 2.06
C THR A 44 9.77 25.34 1.33
N GLN A 45 9.56 25.59 0.04
CA GLN A 45 8.56 24.88 -0.77
C GLN A 45 8.88 23.39 -0.93
N PHE A 46 10.15 23.02 -1.10
CA PHE A 46 10.57 21.62 -1.15
C PHE A 46 10.25 20.89 0.15
N TRP A 47 10.62 21.47 1.30
CA TRP A 47 10.32 20.88 2.60
C TRP A 47 8.82 20.80 2.89
N THR A 48 8.05 21.78 2.43
CA THR A 48 6.58 21.77 2.54
C THR A 48 5.98 20.62 1.73
N VAL A 49 6.42 20.40 0.49
CA VAL A 49 5.97 19.26 -0.33
C VAL A 49 6.33 17.93 0.34
N LEU A 50 7.55 17.79 0.86
CA LEU A 50 7.99 16.57 1.53
C LEU A 50 7.19 16.30 2.81
N MET A 51 6.90 17.33 3.60
CA MET A 51 6.10 17.22 4.81
C MET A 51 4.68 16.77 4.47
N VAL A 52 4.02 17.44 3.52
CA VAL A 52 2.65 17.09 3.10
C VAL A 52 2.60 15.66 2.55
N TYR A 53 3.56 15.29 1.71
CA TYR A 53 3.69 13.92 1.21
C TYR A 53 3.92 12.90 2.35
N GLY A 54 4.78 13.23 3.32
CA GLY A 54 5.02 12.40 4.49
C GLY A 54 3.76 12.17 5.32
N VAL A 55 2.93 13.21 5.50
CA VAL A 55 1.61 13.08 6.16
C VAL A 55 0.69 12.15 5.36
N ILE A 56 0.66 12.29 4.03
CA ILE A 56 -0.12 11.39 3.17
C ILE A 56 0.33 9.94 3.35
N GLN A 57 1.63 9.66 3.31
CA GLN A 57 2.15 8.29 3.50
C GLN A 57 1.90 7.75 4.91
N ALA A 58 1.94 8.61 5.93
CA ALA A 58 1.61 8.21 7.29
C ALA A 58 0.12 7.84 7.44
N LEU A 59 -0.77 8.61 6.82
CA LEU A 59 -2.20 8.28 6.77
C LEU A 59 -2.45 7.02 5.95
N ASP A 60 -1.75 6.85 4.84
CA ASP A 60 -1.87 5.67 3.99
C ASP A 60 -1.49 4.40 4.75
N GLY A 61 -0.28 4.36 5.32
CA GLY A 61 0.22 3.18 6.02
C GLY A 61 -0.45 2.88 7.36
N ASN A 62 -0.85 3.90 8.13
CA ASN A 62 -1.37 3.71 9.50
C ASN A 62 -2.89 3.76 9.61
N VAL A 63 -3.59 4.33 8.61
CA VAL A 63 -5.05 4.47 8.65
C VAL A 63 -5.71 3.77 7.47
N LEU A 64 -5.35 4.13 6.24
CA LEU A 64 -5.99 3.56 5.04
C LEU A 64 -5.72 2.07 4.92
N VAL A 65 -4.48 1.62 5.08
CA VAL A 65 -4.13 0.20 5.01
C VAL A 65 -4.89 -0.61 6.07
N PRO A 66 -4.85 -0.29 7.38
CA PRO A 66 -5.65 -1.02 8.37
C PRO A 66 -7.15 -0.95 8.14
N LEU A 67 -7.67 0.18 7.64
CA LEU A 67 -9.09 0.34 7.36
C LEU A 67 -9.55 -0.53 6.18
N LEU A 68 -8.79 -0.52 5.07
CA LEU A 68 -9.10 -1.29 3.87
C LEU A 68 -8.84 -2.79 4.06
N PHE A 69 -7.87 -3.15 4.90
CA PHE A 69 -7.50 -4.53 5.20
C PHE A 69 -7.95 -4.98 6.60
N SER A 70 -8.93 -4.28 7.21
CA SER A 70 -9.43 -4.57 8.57
C SER A 70 -9.92 -6.02 8.70
N GLU A 71 -10.45 -6.59 7.62
CA GLU A 71 -10.92 -7.99 7.56
C GLU A 71 -9.80 -9.04 7.66
N ALA A 72 -8.59 -8.68 7.22
CA ALA A 72 -7.39 -9.51 7.29
C ALA A 72 -6.89 -9.63 8.73
N VAL A 73 -7.10 -8.59 9.55
CA VAL A 73 -6.71 -8.56 10.97
C VAL A 73 -7.59 -9.51 11.81
N ASP A 74 -8.84 -9.72 11.40
CA ASP A 74 -9.76 -10.70 12.00
C ASP A 74 -9.54 -12.15 11.50
N LEU A 75 -8.42 -12.46 10.85
CA LEU A 75 -8.07 -13.84 10.52
C LEU A 75 -7.51 -14.54 11.76
N ASN A 76 -8.21 -15.56 12.24
CA ASN A 76 -7.67 -16.45 13.26
C ASN A 76 -6.34 -17.06 12.76
N PRO A 77 -5.30 -17.15 13.61
CA PRO A 77 -3.99 -17.73 13.25
C PRO A 77 -4.05 -19.08 12.52
N VAL A 78 -5.09 -19.90 12.80
CA VAL A 78 -5.31 -21.17 12.10
C VAL A 78 -5.51 -20.97 10.59
N TYR A 79 -6.27 -19.97 10.16
CA TYR A 79 -6.48 -19.69 8.73
C TYR A 79 -5.19 -19.26 8.04
N ILE A 80 -4.33 -18.52 8.74
CA ILE A 80 -3.02 -18.11 8.23
C ILE A 80 -2.13 -19.33 8.00
N ILE A 81 -2.08 -20.26 8.96
CA ILE A 81 -1.29 -21.50 8.83
C ILE A 81 -1.81 -22.35 7.66
N VAL A 82 -3.14 -22.51 7.55
CA VAL A 82 -3.75 -23.26 6.44
C VAL A 82 -3.42 -22.62 5.09
N ALA A 83 -3.54 -21.29 4.99
CA ALA A 83 -3.21 -20.57 3.76
C ALA A 83 -1.72 -20.68 3.39
N VAL A 84 -0.81 -20.58 4.36
CA VAL A 84 0.63 -20.75 4.14
C VAL A 84 0.95 -22.15 3.63
N LEU A 85 0.35 -23.19 4.21
CA LEU A 85 0.56 -24.57 3.77
C LEU A 85 -0.04 -24.82 2.39
N PHE A 86 -1.25 -24.30 2.14
CA PHE A 86 -1.96 -24.49 0.87
C PHE A 86 -1.29 -23.73 -0.28
N PHE A 87 -1.18 -22.41 -0.18
CA PHE A 87 -0.58 -21.58 -1.23
C PHE A 87 0.92 -21.83 -1.34
N GLY A 88 1.62 -22.02 -0.21
CA GLY A 88 3.02 -22.40 -0.20
C GLY A 88 3.27 -23.76 -0.87
N GLY A 89 2.36 -24.72 -0.75
CA GLY A 89 2.42 -25.97 -1.50
C GLY A 89 2.21 -25.80 -3.01
N LEU A 90 1.39 -24.83 -3.44
CA LEU A 90 1.11 -24.59 -4.86
C LEU A 90 2.26 -23.88 -5.60
N TRP A 91 2.82 -22.81 -5.00
CA TRP A 91 3.77 -21.91 -5.67
C TRP A 91 5.09 -21.72 -4.91
N GLY A 92 5.33 -22.48 -3.84
CA GLY A 92 6.54 -22.36 -3.03
C GLY A 92 6.63 -21.00 -2.34
N PHE A 93 7.78 -20.33 -2.53
CA PHE A 93 8.08 -19.04 -1.89
C PHE A 93 7.00 -17.98 -2.14
N TRP A 94 6.53 -17.84 -3.39
CA TRP A 94 5.51 -16.84 -3.73
C TRP A 94 4.17 -17.13 -3.08
N GLY A 95 3.81 -18.40 -2.95
CA GLY A 95 2.60 -18.81 -2.25
C GLY A 95 2.62 -18.49 -0.76
N VAL A 96 3.79 -18.67 -0.11
CA VAL A 96 4.00 -18.26 1.28
C VAL A 96 3.96 -16.74 1.43
N PHE A 97 4.62 -16.00 0.53
CA PHE A 97 4.67 -14.54 0.55
C PHE A 97 3.28 -13.89 0.48
N PHE A 98 2.41 -14.42 -0.38
CA PHE A 98 1.05 -13.90 -0.57
C PHE A 98 -0.01 -14.58 0.30
N ALA A 99 0.36 -15.45 1.26
CA ALA A 99 -0.59 -16.26 2.00
C ALA A 99 -1.64 -15.45 2.78
N ILE A 100 -1.24 -14.35 3.44
CA ILE A 100 -2.15 -13.50 4.22
C ILE A 100 -3.15 -12.75 3.31
N PRO A 101 -2.72 -12.03 2.25
CA PRO A 101 -3.65 -11.41 1.29
C PRO A 101 -4.63 -12.41 0.67
N LEU A 102 -4.15 -13.58 0.24
CA LEU A 102 -4.99 -14.60 -0.39
C LEU A 102 -5.99 -15.20 0.61
N ALA A 103 -5.58 -15.48 1.85
CA ALA A 103 -6.49 -15.92 2.91
C ALA A 103 -7.63 -14.91 3.15
N SER A 104 -7.28 -13.61 3.16
CA SER A 104 -8.23 -12.53 3.35
C SER A 104 -9.22 -12.44 2.20
N LEU A 105 -8.76 -12.59 0.96
CA LEU A 105 -9.60 -12.64 -0.23
C LEU A 105 -10.60 -13.79 -0.17
N VAL A 106 -10.14 -15.00 0.17
CA VAL A 106 -11.01 -16.18 0.28
C VAL A 106 -12.10 -15.96 1.34
N LYS A 107 -11.72 -15.46 2.53
CA LYS A 107 -12.69 -15.11 3.58
C LYS A 107 -13.70 -14.07 3.11
N ALA A 108 -13.25 -13.00 2.46
CA ALA A 108 -14.12 -11.96 1.94
C ALA A 108 -15.13 -12.49 0.90
N LEU A 109 -14.69 -13.38 0.00
CA LEU A 109 -15.56 -14.03 -0.97
C LEU A 109 -16.61 -14.92 -0.30
N PHE A 110 -16.23 -15.73 0.68
CA PHE A 110 -17.18 -16.55 1.44
C PHE A 110 -18.22 -15.70 2.16
N ASN A 111 -17.80 -14.61 2.83
CA ASN A 111 -18.71 -13.69 3.50
C ASN A 111 -19.65 -13.00 2.51
N ALA A 112 -19.14 -12.53 1.37
CA ALA A 112 -19.96 -11.88 0.34
C ALA A 112 -21.03 -12.84 -0.21
N TRP A 113 -20.71 -14.13 -0.35
CA TRP A 113 -21.62 -15.14 -0.86
C TRP A 113 -22.65 -15.61 0.19
N SER A 114 -22.28 -15.62 1.48
CA SER A 114 -23.21 -16.00 2.56
C SER A 114 -24.16 -14.89 2.99
N THR A 115 -23.87 -13.65 2.61
CA THR A 115 -24.68 -12.46 2.99
C THR A 115 -25.71 -12.10 1.90
N GLN A 116 -25.77 -12.86 0.80
CA GLN A 116 -26.91 -12.90 -0.12
C GLN A 116 -27.87 -14.01 0.26
#